data_AF-A0A2N7W6F8-F1
#
_entry.id   AF-A0A2N7W6F8-F1
#
_cell.length_a   1.000
_cell.length_b   1.000
_cell.length_c   1.000
_cell.angle_alpha   90.00
_cell.angle_beta   90.00
_cell.angle_gamma   90.00
#
_symmetry.space_group_name_H-M   'P 1'
#
loop_
_entity.id
_entity.type
_entity.pdbx_description
1 polymer ?
#
loop_
_entity_poly.entity_id
_entity_poly.type
_entity_poly.pdbx_seq_one_letter_code
_entity_poly.pdbx_strand_id
1 'polypeptide(L)'
;MITMSYFFKNNPKLILAGTALAFGGAMLLAHRYRTGQKAQDDNANSNENPNAPRPITGHWIGTDPVLPSHISSDLNTTQRTAVSDYLTKTHMNMQHADMETLQKRAFAHQMWGGAENTILDNTRAALWNHESPHFQMSSHMVHNERRLLADRADQMRESMHEGADTALSKEVTRMTTERAQGMGPAYDSLTDMIVHGKRGPLTVEQSALGVEATIVGHHVLDKTSKYAKDNPRMQATRPIDPLNNKPSHPTTSRYGMDLSQDPGTQMRESLGLPVMTGTSGSASDVIRSYNFTTDALSKMMPEVEFKSAKTHRDVLHDLAFNWMRRGVPMENVRTLISKHQSENQFQKMTTPLPTATQTHTYPEIVAGVDLTLDGNTTENLRSSTHRAMDKMKQHQ
;
A
#
# COMPACT_ATOMS: atom_id res chain seq x y z
N MET A 1 42.28 18.28 59.17
CA MET A 1 43.16 18.11 58.00
C MET A 1 42.28 18.18 56.76
N ILE A 2 42.11 19.37 56.18
CA ILE A 2 42.95 19.96 55.11
C ILE A 2 42.60 19.26 53.77
N THR A 3 41.63 19.74 53.00
CA THR A 3 41.58 20.90 52.05
C THR A 3 42.07 20.61 50.62
N MET A 4 41.26 21.10 49.67
CA MET A 4 41.62 21.74 48.39
C MET A 4 42.17 20.84 47.27
N SER A 5 41.95 21.10 45.97
CA SER A 5 41.15 22.09 45.23
C SER A 5 41.35 21.84 43.72
N TYR A 6 40.31 22.16 42.94
CA TYR A 6 40.30 22.85 41.64
C TYR A 6 41.33 22.49 40.55
N PHE A 7 40.85 22.28 39.31
CA PHE A 7 40.73 23.38 38.33
C PHE A 7 39.91 22.99 37.08
N PHE A 8 38.98 23.88 36.73
CA PHE A 8 38.23 23.97 35.47
C PHE A 8 39.04 24.73 34.39
N LYS A 9 38.58 24.63 33.13
CA LYS A 9 38.93 25.37 31.87
C LYS A 9 39.90 24.63 30.94
N ASN A 10 39.65 24.43 29.64
CA ASN A 10 38.89 25.22 28.67
C ASN A 10 38.46 24.40 27.42
N ASN A 11 37.31 24.80 26.90
CA ASN A 11 36.85 24.86 25.51
C ASN A 11 35.93 23.78 24.89
N PRO A 12 34.93 24.24 24.11
CA PRO A 12 33.67 23.53 23.89
C PRO A 12 33.47 23.16 22.42
N LYS A 13 33.22 21.87 22.15
CA LYS A 13 32.54 21.32 20.96
C LYS A 13 32.67 19.80 21.05
N LEU A 14 31.58 19.08 20.79
CA LEU A 14 31.38 17.64 20.98
C LEU A 14 31.19 17.20 22.44
N ILE A 15 29.91 17.04 22.81
CA ILE A 15 29.26 15.77 23.15
C ILE A 15 27.80 16.14 23.41
N LEU A 16 26.98 16.10 22.36
CA LEU A 16 25.54 16.28 22.44
C LEU A 16 24.90 15.39 21.37
N ALA A 17 24.96 14.07 21.60
CA ALA A 17 24.24 13.08 20.81
C ALA A 17 24.23 11.70 21.51
N GLY A 18 24.14 11.67 22.84
CA GLY A 18 24.39 10.45 23.61
C GLY A 18 23.46 10.27 24.80
N THR A 19 22.15 10.50 24.62
CA THR A 19 21.05 10.00 25.48
C THR A 19 19.71 10.57 25.00
N ALA A 20 19.26 10.20 23.78
CA ALA A 20 17.95 10.63 23.28
C ALA A 20 17.15 9.57 22.50
N LEU A 21 17.59 8.31 22.45
CA LEU A 21 16.92 7.27 21.63
C LEU A 21 16.35 6.09 22.42
N ALA A 22 16.30 6.16 23.76
CA ALA A 22 15.63 5.15 24.59
C ALA A 22 14.38 5.66 25.34
N PHE A 23 14.08 6.96 25.30
CA PHE A 23 12.89 7.54 25.93
C PHE A 23 11.88 8.18 24.96
N GLY A 24 12.21 8.30 23.66
CA GLY A 24 11.33 8.90 22.66
C GLY A 24 10.13 8.03 22.25
N GLY A 25 10.27 6.69 22.26
CA GLY A 25 9.18 5.76 21.91
C GLY A 25 8.16 5.57 23.02
N ALA A 26 8.62 5.50 24.27
CA ALA A 26 7.74 5.42 25.44
C ALA A 26 7.08 6.78 25.76
N MET A 27 7.75 7.91 25.51
CA MET A 27 7.10 9.23 25.63
C MET A 27 6.17 9.55 24.47
N LEU A 28 6.32 9.01 23.25
CA LEU A 28 5.29 9.23 22.21
C LEU A 28 4.03 8.40 22.43
N LEU A 29 4.16 7.21 23.02
CA LEU A 29 3.02 6.39 23.47
C LEU A 29 2.40 6.94 24.76
N ALA A 30 3.19 7.39 25.73
CA ALA A 30 2.68 7.99 26.96
C ALA A 30 2.18 9.44 26.75
N HIS A 31 2.76 10.21 25.82
CA HIS A 31 2.23 11.53 25.46
C HIS A 31 0.98 11.40 24.59
N ARG A 32 0.84 10.39 23.71
CA ARG A 32 -0.47 10.08 23.08
C ARG A 32 -1.51 9.55 24.07
N TYR A 33 -1.12 8.80 25.10
CA TYR A 33 -2.04 8.41 26.18
C TYR A 33 -2.39 9.56 27.13
N ARG A 34 -1.50 10.56 27.29
CA ARG A 34 -1.69 11.69 28.23
C ARG A 34 -2.19 12.99 27.57
N THR A 35 -2.05 13.15 26.25
CA THR A 35 -2.78 14.15 25.45
C THR A 35 -4.10 13.57 24.91
N GLY A 36 -4.23 12.24 24.86
CA GLY A 36 -5.50 11.54 24.67
C GLY A 36 -6.44 11.61 25.89
N GLN A 37 -5.97 12.15 27.02
CA GLN A 37 -6.79 12.45 28.22
C GLN A 37 -6.98 13.95 28.46
N LYS A 38 -6.66 14.81 27.48
CA LYS A 38 -7.01 16.25 27.52
C LYS A 38 -7.68 16.75 26.24
N ALA A 39 -8.44 15.85 25.61
CA ALA A 39 -9.61 16.16 24.80
C ALA A 39 -10.82 15.36 25.33
N GLN A 40 -10.82 15.06 26.63
CA GLN A 40 -11.92 14.45 27.37
C GLN A 40 -12.64 15.56 28.15
N ASP A 41 -12.93 16.66 27.47
CA ASP A 41 -13.83 17.74 27.91
C ASP A 41 -14.66 18.32 26.75
N ASP A 42 -14.70 17.62 25.60
CA ASP A 42 -15.78 17.78 24.60
C ASP A 42 -16.76 16.60 24.69
N ASN A 43 -17.01 16.15 25.93
CA ASN A 43 -18.23 15.41 26.25
C ASN A 43 -19.42 16.40 26.29
N ALA A 44 -19.54 17.18 25.22
CA ALA A 44 -20.77 17.86 24.87
C ALA A 44 -21.64 16.81 24.19
N ASN A 45 -22.58 16.26 24.96
CA ASN A 45 -23.90 15.83 24.49
C ASN A 45 -24.18 16.15 23.00
N SER A 46 -23.85 15.23 22.11
CA SER A 46 -24.69 14.99 20.94
C SER A 46 -25.49 13.73 21.31
N ASN A 47 -26.68 13.84 21.90
CA ASN A 47 -27.92 14.07 21.14
C ASN A 47 -27.74 14.00 19.60
N GLU A 48 -27.02 13.00 19.09
CA GLU A 48 -27.22 12.59 17.71
C GLU A 48 -28.62 11.99 17.67
N ASN A 49 -29.53 12.73 17.04
CA ASN A 49 -30.86 12.25 16.72
C ASN A 49 -30.70 10.85 16.11
N PRO A 50 -31.24 9.78 16.73
CA PRO A 50 -31.11 8.43 16.18
C PRO A 50 -31.70 8.31 14.76
N ASN A 51 -32.50 9.30 14.35
CA ASN A 51 -33.09 9.44 13.02
C ASN A 51 -32.27 10.30 12.04
N ALA A 52 -31.07 10.76 12.41
CA ALA A 52 -30.21 11.48 11.47
C ALA A 52 -29.86 10.57 10.28
N PRO A 53 -29.89 11.09 9.03
CA PRO A 53 -29.55 10.30 7.85
C PRO A 53 -28.11 9.76 7.94
N ARG A 54 -27.93 8.47 7.67
CA ARG A 54 -26.63 7.79 7.76
C ARG A 54 -26.09 7.53 6.34
N PRO A 55 -24.81 7.81 6.07
CA PRO A 55 -24.23 7.53 4.76
C PRO A 55 -24.22 6.02 4.50
N ILE A 56 -24.48 5.62 3.25
CA ILE A 56 -24.31 4.24 2.79
C ILE A 56 -22.83 3.94 2.79
N THR A 57 -22.41 2.96 3.61
CA THR A 57 -21.04 2.41 3.65
C THR A 57 -19.91 3.45 3.70
N GLY A 58 -20.23 4.67 4.16
CA GLY A 58 -19.31 5.79 4.27
C GLY A 58 -19.14 6.63 3.01
N HIS A 59 -20.00 6.53 2.00
CA HIS A 59 -19.92 7.37 0.79
C HIS A 59 -20.56 8.77 0.98
N TRP A 60 -19.92 9.77 0.39
CA TRP A 60 -20.27 11.19 0.52
C TRP A 60 -20.17 11.93 -0.82
N ILE A 61 -20.89 13.05 -0.91
CA ILE A 61 -20.72 14.09 -1.93
C ILE A 61 -20.48 15.40 -1.18
N GLY A 62 -19.25 15.90 -1.22
CA GLY A 62 -18.85 17.01 -0.36
C GLY A 62 -19.08 16.66 1.12
N THR A 63 -19.99 17.36 1.79
CA THR A 63 -20.39 17.08 3.18
C THR A 63 -21.68 16.28 3.29
N ASP A 64 -22.35 16.00 2.18
CA ASP A 64 -23.66 15.37 2.15
C ASP A 64 -23.53 13.85 2.07
N PRO A 65 -24.20 13.09 2.95
CA PRO A 65 -24.13 11.64 2.93
C PRO A 65 -24.86 11.10 1.70
N VAL A 66 -24.31 10.06 1.06
CA VAL A 66 -25.06 9.30 0.05
C VAL A 66 -26.07 8.40 0.77
N LEU A 67 -27.36 8.62 0.51
CA LEU A 67 -28.46 7.88 1.13
C LEU A 67 -29.13 6.94 0.11
N PRO A 68 -29.85 5.89 0.54
CA PRO A 68 -30.57 5.01 -0.38
C PRO A 68 -31.57 5.75 -1.27
N SER A 69 -32.18 6.82 -0.75
CA SER A 69 -33.09 7.70 -1.50
C SER A 69 -32.40 8.51 -2.60
N HIS A 70 -31.08 8.67 -2.56
CA HIS A 70 -30.32 9.39 -3.60
C HIS A 70 -30.08 8.52 -4.85
N ILE A 71 -30.29 7.21 -4.77
CA ILE A 71 -30.16 6.33 -5.93
C ILE A 71 -31.37 6.58 -6.84
N SER A 72 -31.15 7.34 -7.91
CA SER A 72 -32.21 7.81 -8.82
C SER A 72 -33.11 6.68 -9.30
N SER A 73 -34.43 6.95 -9.26
CA SER A 73 -35.47 6.08 -9.82
C SER A 73 -35.41 5.97 -11.34
N ASP A 74 -34.78 6.94 -12.00
CA ASP A 74 -34.69 7.02 -13.46
C ASP A 74 -33.62 6.07 -14.03
N LEU A 75 -32.74 5.55 -13.17
CA LEU A 75 -31.79 4.50 -13.53
C LEU A 75 -32.54 3.18 -13.77
N ASN A 76 -32.17 2.48 -14.85
CA ASN A 76 -32.68 1.14 -15.09
C ASN A 76 -32.18 0.14 -14.02
N THR A 77 -32.75 -1.06 -13.99
CA THR A 77 -32.41 -2.08 -12.98
C THR A 77 -30.91 -2.41 -12.96
N THR A 78 -30.27 -2.56 -14.13
CA THR A 78 -28.84 -2.85 -14.23
C THR A 78 -27.98 -1.74 -13.64
N GLN A 79 -28.31 -0.48 -13.95
CA GLN A 79 -27.60 0.69 -13.45
C GLN A 79 -27.76 0.85 -11.93
N ARG A 80 -28.97 0.63 -11.40
CA ARG A 80 -29.21 0.67 -9.95
C ARG A 80 -28.41 -0.42 -9.22
N THR A 81 -28.36 -1.63 -9.77
CA THR A 81 -27.54 -2.71 -9.22
C THR A 81 -26.06 -2.33 -9.24
N ALA A 82 -25.56 -1.72 -10.32
CA ALA A 82 -24.17 -1.27 -10.42
C ALA A 82 -23.80 -0.28 -9.31
N VAL A 83 -24.65 0.74 -9.10
CA VAL A 83 -24.46 1.75 -8.05
C VAL A 83 -24.54 1.11 -6.67
N SER A 84 -25.54 0.27 -6.42
CA SER A 84 -25.70 -0.44 -5.14
C SER A 84 -24.50 -1.34 -4.82
N ASP A 85 -24.01 -2.08 -5.82
CA ASP A 85 -22.84 -2.94 -5.68
C ASP A 85 -21.57 -2.14 -5.42
N TYR A 86 -21.38 -1.04 -6.15
CA TYR A 86 -20.24 -0.14 -5.96
C TYR A 86 -20.20 0.41 -4.54
N LEU A 87 -21.33 0.94 -4.05
CA LEU A 87 -21.45 1.44 -2.69
C LEU A 87 -21.19 0.34 -1.66
N THR A 88 -21.66 -0.89 -1.91
CA THR A 88 -21.50 -1.98 -0.94
C THR A 88 -20.06 -2.56 -0.92
N LYS A 89 -19.40 -2.63 -2.08
CA LYS A 89 -18.14 -3.38 -2.25
C LYS A 89 -16.89 -2.50 -2.23
N THR A 90 -17.01 -1.17 -2.35
CA THR A 90 -15.85 -0.27 -2.38
C THR A 90 -15.74 0.51 -1.06
N HIS A 91 -14.58 0.43 -0.42
CA HIS A 91 -14.33 1.07 0.88
C HIS A 91 -13.15 2.04 0.87
N MET A 92 -12.51 2.20 -0.28
CA MET A 92 -11.35 3.08 -0.45
C MET A 92 -11.71 4.40 -1.15
N ASN A 93 -12.78 4.40 -1.95
CA ASN A 93 -13.21 5.52 -2.77
C ASN A 93 -14.57 6.08 -2.31
N MET A 94 -14.53 6.75 -1.17
CA MET A 94 -15.72 7.13 -0.42
C MET A 94 -16.19 8.56 -0.68
N GLN A 95 -15.31 9.47 -1.10
CA GLN A 95 -15.70 10.84 -1.46
C GLN A 95 -15.89 10.99 -2.98
N HIS A 96 -16.99 11.62 -3.36
CA HIS A 96 -17.31 11.94 -4.75
C HIS A 96 -17.52 13.44 -4.93
N ALA A 97 -17.20 13.96 -6.12
CA ALA A 97 -17.42 15.37 -6.43
C ALA A 97 -18.92 15.69 -6.54
N ASP A 98 -19.68 14.77 -7.16
CA ASP A 98 -21.12 14.87 -7.41
C ASP A 98 -21.73 13.49 -7.68
N MET A 99 -23.05 13.44 -7.87
CA MET A 99 -23.76 12.19 -8.18
C MET A 99 -23.38 11.63 -9.54
N GLU A 100 -23.03 12.47 -10.52
CA GLU A 100 -22.62 12.02 -11.85
C GLU A 100 -21.30 11.23 -11.77
N THR A 101 -20.34 11.73 -10.99
CA THR A 101 -19.04 11.10 -10.73
C THR A 101 -19.21 9.75 -10.02
N LEU A 102 -20.09 9.70 -9.02
CA LEU A 102 -20.43 8.44 -8.34
C LEU A 102 -20.97 7.40 -9.32
N GLN A 103 -21.91 7.80 -10.18
CA GLN A 103 -22.49 6.90 -11.19
C GLN A 103 -21.45 6.45 -12.22
N LYS A 104 -20.63 7.37 -12.75
CA LYS A 104 -19.54 7.06 -13.68
C LYS A 104 -18.58 6.02 -13.09
N ARG A 105 -18.15 6.22 -11.84
CA ARG A 105 -17.29 5.27 -11.13
C ARG A 105 -17.97 3.92 -10.96
N ALA A 106 -19.23 3.89 -10.53
CA ALA A 106 -19.98 2.64 -10.37
C ALA A 106 -20.08 1.85 -11.68
N PHE A 107 -20.38 2.53 -12.80
CA PHE A 107 -20.46 1.89 -14.12
C PHE A 107 -19.09 1.42 -14.62
N ALA A 108 -18.03 2.20 -14.40
CA ALA A 108 -16.68 1.76 -14.73
C ALA A 108 -16.27 0.52 -13.94
N HIS A 109 -16.56 0.46 -12.63
CA HIS A 109 -16.30 -0.72 -11.80
C HIS A 109 -17.04 -1.96 -12.29
N GLN A 110 -18.32 -1.81 -12.66
CA GLN A 110 -19.10 -2.90 -13.21
C GLN A 110 -18.55 -3.37 -14.57
N MET A 111 -18.23 -2.42 -15.47
CA MET A 111 -17.75 -2.69 -16.82
C MET A 111 -16.41 -3.42 -16.82
N TRP A 112 -15.47 -3.00 -15.97
CA TRP A 112 -14.09 -3.49 -15.99
C TRP A 112 -13.82 -4.62 -14.98
N GLY A 113 -14.74 -4.90 -14.06
CA GLY A 113 -14.57 -5.93 -13.04
C GLY A 113 -14.29 -7.32 -13.61
N GLY A 114 -14.89 -7.66 -14.76
CA GLY A 114 -14.62 -8.91 -15.48
C GLY A 114 -13.17 -9.00 -15.95
N ALA A 115 -12.69 -7.96 -16.65
CA ALA A 115 -11.32 -7.89 -17.16
C ALA A 115 -10.27 -7.92 -16.04
N GLU A 116 -10.50 -7.17 -14.95
CA GLU A 116 -9.62 -7.22 -13.77
C GLU A 116 -9.55 -8.63 -13.17
N ASN A 117 -10.68 -9.32 -13.04
CA ASN A 117 -10.69 -10.69 -12.53
C ASN A 117 -9.93 -11.66 -13.46
N THR A 118 -10.12 -11.54 -14.77
CA THR A 118 -9.41 -12.34 -15.77
C THR A 118 -7.89 -12.14 -15.68
N ILE A 119 -7.41 -10.90 -15.54
CA ILE A 119 -5.98 -10.61 -15.35
C ILE A 119 -5.46 -11.29 -14.09
N LEU A 120 -6.21 -11.22 -12.98
CA LEU A 120 -5.82 -11.85 -11.72
C LEU A 120 -5.77 -13.39 -11.82
N ASP A 121 -6.77 -14.00 -12.45
CA ASP A 121 -6.81 -15.45 -12.66
C ASP A 121 -5.66 -15.95 -13.54
N ASN A 122 -5.41 -15.25 -14.65
CA ASN A 122 -4.31 -15.56 -15.56
C ASN A 122 -2.95 -15.42 -14.86
N THR A 123 -2.75 -14.35 -14.10
CA THR A 123 -1.50 -14.12 -13.35
C THR A 123 -1.26 -15.24 -12.34
N ARG A 124 -2.31 -15.68 -11.63
CA ARG A 124 -2.22 -16.77 -10.67
C ARG A 124 -1.87 -18.09 -11.35
N ALA A 125 -2.50 -18.41 -12.48
CA ALA A 125 -2.19 -19.61 -13.24
C ALA A 125 -0.72 -19.57 -13.73
N ALA A 126 -0.26 -18.42 -14.21
CA ALA A 126 1.12 -18.23 -14.65
C ALA A 126 2.12 -18.40 -13.48
N LEU A 127 1.81 -17.89 -12.29
CA LEU A 127 2.64 -18.07 -11.08
C LEU A 127 2.83 -19.53 -10.64
N TRP A 128 2.09 -20.49 -11.19
CA TRP A 128 2.28 -21.92 -10.94
C TRP A 128 2.84 -22.69 -12.14
N ASN A 129 3.15 -21.98 -13.22
CA ASN A 129 3.82 -22.53 -14.40
C ASN A 129 5.26 -22.03 -14.47
N HIS A 130 6.22 -22.95 -14.31
CA HIS A 130 7.66 -22.63 -14.26
C HIS A 130 8.22 -22.05 -15.57
N GLU A 131 7.55 -22.31 -16.70
CA GLU A 131 7.92 -21.74 -18.00
C GLU A 131 7.35 -20.34 -18.21
N SER A 132 6.44 -19.88 -17.35
CA SER A 132 5.81 -18.58 -17.53
C SER A 132 6.76 -17.43 -17.19
N PRO A 133 6.64 -16.29 -17.89
CA PRO A 133 7.37 -15.07 -17.52
C PRO A 133 7.07 -14.61 -16.09
N HIS A 134 5.84 -14.80 -15.60
CA HIS A 134 5.44 -14.41 -14.24
C HIS A 134 6.15 -15.23 -13.16
N PHE A 135 6.23 -16.54 -13.33
CA PHE A 135 6.96 -17.40 -12.39
C PHE A 135 8.45 -17.07 -12.42
N GLN A 136 9.06 -16.99 -13.60
CA GLN A 136 10.48 -16.69 -13.75
C GLN A 136 10.85 -15.34 -13.14
N MET A 137 10.01 -14.32 -13.37
CA MET A 137 10.20 -13.00 -12.78
C MET A 137 10.04 -13.02 -11.27
N SER A 138 8.98 -13.67 -10.75
CA SER A 138 8.74 -13.78 -9.31
C SER A 138 9.90 -14.51 -8.61
N SER A 139 10.34 -15.64 -9.16
CA SER A 139 11.49 -16.41 -8.68
C SER A 139 12.76 -15.58 -8.67
N HIS A 140 13.01 -14.83 -9.75
CA HIS A 140 14.16 -13.93 -9.85
C HIS A 140 14.14 -12.84 -8.77
N MET A 141 12.98 -12.23 -8.51
CA MET A 141 12.81 -11.26 -7.43
C MET A 141 13.16 -11.88 -6.07
N VAL A 142 12.67 -13.09 -5.77
CA VAL A 142 12.98 -13.78 -4.50
C VAL A 142 14.48 -14.05 -4.36
N HIS A 143 15.12 -14.58 -5.40
CA HIS A 143 16.55 -14.87 -5.38
C HIS A 143 17.39 -13.61 -5.14
N ASN A 144 17.05 -12.52 -5.83
CA ASN A 144 17.75 -11.25 -5.72
C ASN A 144 17.64 -10.66 -4.29
N GLU A 145 16.43 -10.62 -3.74
CA GLU A 145 16.21 -10.11 -2.38
C GLU A 145 16.84 -11.00 -1.31
N ARG A 146 16.71 -12.32 -1.45
CA ARG A 146 17.34 -13.28 -0.54
C ARG A 146 18.85 -13.08 -0.48
N ARG A 147 19.50 -12.80 -1.61
CA ARG A 147 20.94 -12.55 -1.64
C ARG A 147 21.31 -11.31 -0.82
N LEU A 148 20.68 -10.18 -1.08
CA LEU A 148 21.02 -8.93 -0.35
C LEU A 148 20.65 -8.98 1.13
N LEU A 149 19.54 -9.64 1.48
CA LEU A 149 19.14 -9.81 2.87
C LEU A 149 20.11 -10.74 3.61
N ALA A 150 20.67 -11.77 2.95
CA ALA A 150 21.72 -12.59 3.55
C ALA A 150 22.99 -11.76 3.83
N ASP A 151 23.44 -10.93 2.89
CA ASP A 151 24.59 -10.04 3.10
C ASP A 151 24.34 -9.06 4.26
N ARG A 152 23.10 -8.54 4.40
CA ARG A 152 22.68 -7.70 5.53
C ARG A 152 22.68 -8.48 6.86
N ALA A 153 22.21 -9.72 6.84
CA ALA A 153 22.20 -10.59 8.02
C ALA A 153 23.62 -10.82 8.53
N ASP A 154 24.57 -11.11 7.63
CA ASP A 154 25.98 -11.31 7.97
C ASP A 154 26.58 -10.05 8.61
N GLN A 155 26.34 -8.86 8.04
CA GLN A 155 26.76 -7.58 8.65
C GLN A 155 26.16 -7.35 10.05
N MET A 156 24.91 -7.74 10.27
CA MET A 156 24.28 -7.62 11.59
C MET A 156 24.90 -8.60 12.60
N ARG A 157 25.21 -9.83 12.19
CA ARG A 157 25.89 -10.81 13.05
C ARG A 157 27.30 -10.35 13.41
N GLU A 158 28.03 -9.78 12.46
CA GLU A 158 29.36 -9.22 12.70
C GLU A 158 29.35 -8.05 13.68
N SER A 159 28.32 -7.20 13.62
CA SER A 159 28.25 -5.96 14.42
C SER A 159 27.55 -6.11 15.78
N MET A 160 26.57 -7.02 15.92
CA MET A 160 25.77 -7.19 17.14
C MET A 160 26.19 -8.39 17.98
N HIS A 161 26.99 -9.32 17.43
CA HIS A 161 27.39 -10.61 18.04
C HIS A 161 26.21 -11.45 18.57
N GLU A 162 25.65 -11.12 19.73
CA GLU A 162 24.48 -11.78 20.32
C GLU A 162 23.17 -11.05 19.96
N GLY A 163 22.14 -11.81 19.57
CA GLY A 163 20.81 -11.26 19.30
C GLY A 163 20.60 -10.66 17.90
N ALA A 164 21.58 -10.76 17.00
CA ALA A 164 21.46 -10.36 15.60
C ALA A 164 20.28 -11.06 14.89
N ASP A 165 20.17 -12.39 15.03
CA ASP A 165 19.09 -13.17 14.43
C ASP A 165 17.72 -12.78 15.02
N THR A 166 17.65 -12.49 16.33
CA THR A 166 16.42 -11.99 16.97
C THR A 166 16.04 -10.61 16.44
N ALA A 167 17.01 -9.72 16.24
CA ALA A 167 16.79 -8.38 15.69
C ALA A 167 16.33 -8.44 14.24
N LEU A 168 17.00 -9.24 13.41
CA LEU A 168 16.65 -9.44 12.00
C LEU A 168 15.31 -10.14 11.84
N SER A 169 15.05 -11.17 12.65
CA SER A 169 13.75 -11.85 12.69
C SER A 169 12.63 -10.88 13.05
N LYS A 170 12.83 -10.00 14.04
CA LYS A 170 11.87 -8.92 14.34
C LYS A 170 11.72 -7.93 13.19
N GLU A 171 12.81 -7.56 12.52
CA GLU A 171 12.78 -6.58 11.43
C GLU A 171 12.03 -7.12 10.21
N VAL A 172 12.32 -8.36 9.82
CA VAL A 172 11.61 -9.08 8.76
C VAL A 172 10.16 -9.29 9.20
N THR A 173 9.91 -9.99 10.32
CA THR A 173 8.55 -10.36 10.79
C THR A 173 7.62 -9.16 10.98
N ARG A 174 8.10 -8.07 11.57
CA ARG A 174 7.29 -6.85 11.74
C ARG A 174 6.82 -6.31 10.39
N MET A 175 7.67 -6.38 9.37
CA MET A 175 7.33 -5.93 8.02
C MET A 175 6.53 -6.96 7.22
N THR A 176 6.65 -8.24 7.55
CA THR A 176 5.87 -9.33 6.94
C THR A 176 4.45 -9.48 7.50
N THR A 177 4.21 -9.05 8.74
CA THR A 177 2.90 -9.22 9.41
C THR A 177 2.11 -7.91 9.48
N GLU A 178 2.78 -6.75 9.48
CA GLU A 178 2.11 -5.44 9.50
C GLU A 178 1.90 -4.84 8.11
N ARG A 179 2.71 -5.22 7.09
CA ARG A 179 2.78 -4.52 5.79
C ARG A 179 2.84 -5.39 4.53
N ALA A 180 3.50 -6.55 4.54
CA ALA A 180 3.51 -7.46 3.40
C ALA A 180 2.43 -8.52 3.61
N GLN A 181 1.69 -8.91 2.59
CA GLN A 181 0.60 -9.90 2.72
C GLN A 181 1.11 -11.35 2.82
N GLY A 182 2.37 -11.54 3.24
CA GLY A 182 3.03 -12.84 3.30
C GLY A 182 2.62 -13.61 4.54
N MET A 183 1.81 -14.65 4.38
CA MET A 183 1.46 -15.59 5.44
C MET A 183 1.56 -17.02 4.93
N GLY A 184 1.88 -17.94 5.84
CA GLY A 184 1.81 -19.37 5.61
C GLY A 184 3.16 -20.05 5.41
N PRO A 185 3.17 -21.39 5.32
CA PRO A 185 4.39 -22.19 5.50
C PRO A 185 5.51 -21.88 4.52
N ALA A 186 5.18 -21.61 3.24
CA ALA A 186 6.17 -21.27 2.23
C ALA A 186 6.86 -19.93 2.55
N TYR A 187 6.10 -18.96 3.04
CA TYR A 187 6.60 -17.64 3.41
C TYR A 187 7.42 -17.69 4.70
N ASP A 188 6.96 -18.42 5.71
CA ASP A 188 7.69 -18.64 6.97
C ASP A 188 9.02 -19.35 6.69
N SER A 189 9.00 -20.34 5.81
CA SER A 189 10.21 -21.04 5.38
C SER A 189 11.16 -20.12 4.59
N LEU A 190 10.66 -19.28 3.68
CA LEU A 190 11.50 -18.30 2.97
C LEU A 190 12.13 -17.29 3.95
N THR A 191 11.35 -16.81 4.92
CA THR A 191 11.81 -15.90 5.97
C THR A 191 12.90 -16.54 6.82
N ASP A 192 12.71 -17.77 7.26
CA ASP A 192 13.71 -18.55 7.98
C ASP A 192 14.99 -18.76 7.17
N MET A 193 14.87 -19.01 5.86
CA MET A 193 16.03 -19.11 4.97
C MET A 193 16.82 -17.80 4.90
N ILE A 194 16.13 -16.66 4.87
CA ILE A 194 16.76 -15.33 4.87
C ILE A 194 17.41 -15.05 6.23
N VAL A 195 16.65 -15.18 7.32
CA VAL A 195 17.09 -14.83 8.68
C VAL A 195 18.28 -15.66 9.12
N HIS A 196 18.36 -16.93 8.70
CA HIS A 196 19.44 -17.85 9.10
C HIS A 196 20.44 -18.15 7.98
N GLY A 197 20.38 -17.43 6.85
CA GLY A 197 21.29 -17.62 5.72
C GLY A 197 21.30 -19.05 5.13
N LYS A 198 20.19 -19.79 5.26
CA LYS A 198 20.12 -21.18 4.80
C LYS A 198 20.29 -21.23 3.29
N ARG A 199 21.09 -22.18 2.81
CA ARG A 199 21.31 -22.45 1.38
C ARG A 199 20.31 -23.49 0.86
N GLY A 200 20.10 -23.52 -0.45
CA GLY A 200 19.22 -24.50 -1.10
C GLY A 200 18.32 -23.88 -2.17
N PRO A 201 17.77 -24.72 -3.07
CA PRO A 201 16.81 -24.28 -4.08
C PRO A 201 15.54 -23.76 -3.42
N LEU A 202 14.86 -22.82 -4.10
CA LEU A 202 13.53 -22.40 -3.68
C LEU A 202 12.51 -23.47 -4.11
N THR A 203 11.49 -23.69 -3.28
CA THR A 203 10.30 -24.42 -3.74
C THR A 203 9.53 -23.58 -4.76
N VAL A 204 8.57 -24.21 -5.44
CA VAL A 204 7.68 -23.50 -6.38
C VAL A 204 6.88 -22.43 -5.64
N GLU A 205 6.37 -22.75 -4.46
CA GLU A 205 5.60 -21.83 -3.62
C GLU A 205 6.46 -20.67 -3.14
N GLN A 206 7.71 -20.93 -2.73
CA GLN A 206 8.64 -19.88 -2.35
C GLN A 206 8.97 -18.97 -3.53
N SER A 207 9.15 -19.55 -4.72
CA SER A 207 9.44 -18.80 -5.95
C SER A 207 8.28 -17.90 -6.39
N ALA A 208 7.05 -18.20 -5.98
CA ALA A 208 5.88 -17.37 -6.28
C ALA A 208 5.79 -16.08 -5.43
N LEU A 209 6.61 -15.94 -4.37
CA LEU A 209 6.54 -14.85 -3.38
C LEU A 209 7.42 -13.63 -3.72
N GLY A 210 7.70 -13.38 -5.01
CA GLY A 210 8.62 -12.34 -5.46
C GLY A 210 8.24 -10.93 -5.02
N VAL A 211 6.96 -10.57 -5.11
CA VAL A 211 6.48 -9.24 -4.72
C VAL A 211 6.58 -9.05 -3.20
N GLU A 212 6.20 -10.07 -2.43
CA GLU A 212 6.29 -10.06 -0.98
C GLU A 212 7.74 -9.93 -0.51
N ALA A 213 8.67 -10.71 -1.08
CA ALA A 213 10.09 -10.62 -0.78
C ALA A 213 10.65 -9.22 -1.10
N THR A 214 10.22 -8.63 -2.21
CA THR A 214 10.64 -7.30 -2.67
C THR A 214 10.16 -6.20 -1.74
N ILE A 215 8.93 -6.28 -1.22
CA ILE A 215 8.40 -5.32 -0.24
C ILE A 215 9.11 -5.44 1.11
N VAL A 216 9.43 -6.65 1.57
CA VAL A 216 10.26 -6.84 2.76
C VAL A 216 11.62 -6.19 2.58
N GLY A 217 12.29 -6.51 1.46
CA GLY A 217 13.58 -5.93 1.11
C GLY A 217 13.54 -4.40 1.05
N HIS A 218 12.46 -3.81 0.53
CA HIS A 218 12.26 -2.35 0.48
C HIS A 218 12.47 -1.69 1.84
N HIS A 219 11.90 -2.30 2.88
CA HIS A 219 11.90 -1.75 4.23
C HIS A 219 13.15 -2.12 5.03
N VAL A 220 13.59 -3.38 4.97
CA VAL A 220 14.72 -3.89 5.77
C VAL A 220 16.07 -3.31 5.28
N LEU A 221 16.19 -3.04 3.98
CA LEU A 221 17.44 -2.54 3.40
C LEU A 221 17.46 -0.99 3.30
N ASP A 222 16.56 -0.31 4.03
CA ASP A 222 16.36 1.16 4.02
C ASP A 222 16.33 1.78 2.61
N LYS A 223 15.73 1.05 1.64
CA LYS A 223 15.73 1.46 0.23
C LYS A 223 14.85 2.70 0.01
N THR A 224 13.92 2.96 0.92
CA THR A 224 13.03 4.13 0.89
C THR A 224 13.83 5.43 0.94
N SER A 225 14.76 5.61 1.87
CA SER A 225 15.49 6.88 2.04
C SER A 225 16.42 7.18 0.86
N LYS A 226 17.05 6.13 0.33
CA LYS A 226 18.05 6.21 -0.76
C LYS A 226 17.44 6.56 -2.11
N TYR A 227 16.26 6.02 -2.46
CA TYR A 227 15.61 6.25 -3.75
C TYR A 227 14.36 7.16 -3.67
N ALA A 228 13.99 7.67 -2.49
CA ALA A 228 12.89 8.64 -2.36
C ALA A 228 13.18 9.97 -3.06
N LYS A 229 14.45 10.38 -3.14
CA LYS A 229 14.86 11.66 -3.75
C LYS A 229 14.94 11.60 -5.28
N ASP A 230 15.28 10.44 -5.82
CA ASP A 230 15.60 10.27 -7.25
C ASP A 230 14.39 9.89 -8.11
N ASN A 231 13.21 9.72 -7.50
CA ASN A 231 12.01 9.38 -8.25
C ASN A 231 10.77 10.10 -7.72
N PRO A 232 10.42 11.25 -8.33
CA PRO A 232 9.28 12.03 -7.89
C PRO A 232 8.00 11.21 -8.08
N ARG A 233 7.23 11.02 -7.00
CA ARG A 233 5.92 10.34 -7.08
C ARG A 233 4.93 11.31 -7.70
N MET A 234 4.13 10.88 -8.67
CA MET A 234 2.85 11.56 -8.92
C MET A 234 1.96 11.24 -7.73
N GLN A 235 2.03 12.06 -6.69
CA GLN A 235 1.19 11.84 -5.51
C GLN A 235 -0.25 12.09 -5.91
N ALA A 236 -1.15 11.24 -5.40
CA ALA A 236 -2.56 11.60 -5.36
C ALA A 236 -2.67 12.94 -4.63
N THR A 237 -3.03 13.99 -5.36
CA THR A 237 -3.22 15.31 -4.75
C THR A 237 -4.53 15.26 -3.99
N ARG A 238 -4.41 15.20 -2.67
CA ARG A 238 -5.55 15.00 -1.76
C ARG A 238 -5.85 16.30 -1.05
N PRO A 239 -7.10 16.77 -1.09
CA PRO A 239 -7.55 17.85 -0.24
C PRO A 239 -7.25 17.58 1.23
N ILE A 240 -6.91 18.64 1.97
CA ILE A 240 -6.70 18.57 3.41
C ILE A 240 -8.06 18.36 4.07
N ASP A 241 -8.17 17.30 4.85
CA ASP A 241 -9.31 17.04 5.70
C ASP A 241 -9.35 18.09 6.82
N PRO A 242 -10.39 18.94 6.88
CA PRO A 242 -10.47 20.04 7.83
C PRO A 242 -10.56 19.57 9.29
N LEU A 243 -10.92 18.30 9.54
CA LEU A 243 -11.09 17.78 10.91
C LEU A 243 -9.77 17.40 11.58
N ASN A 244 -8.79 16.94 10.80
CA ASN A 244 -7.52 16.43 11.34
C ASN A 244 -6.29 17.14 10.76
N ASN A 245 -6.50 18.12 9.86
CA ASN A 245 -5.47 18.91 9.20
C ASN A 245 -4.41 18.04 8.48
N LYS A 246 -4.85 16.94 7.87
CA LYS A 246 -4.01 16.03 7.07
C LYS A 246 -4.65 15.78 5.72
N PRO A 247 -3.90 15.34 4.70
CA PRO A 247 -4.48 14.86 3.45
C PRO A 247 -5.56 13.79 3.73
N SER A 248 -6.68 13.86 3.00
CA SER A 248 -7.80 12.93 3.17
C SER A 248 -7.39 11.46 3.08
N HIS A 249 -8.06 10.59 3.83
CA HIS A 249 -7.65 9.18 3.98
C HIS A 249 -8.85 8.24 4.16
N PRO A 250 -8.82 7.03 3.55
CA PRO A 250 -10.00 6.16 3.42
C PRO A 250 -10.52 5.62 4.75
N THR A 251 -9.69 5.53 5.79
CA THR A 251 -10.10 4.95 7.09
C THR A 251 -9.99 5.90 8.27
N THR A 252 -9.50 7.12 8.06
CA THR A 252 -9.30 8.09 9.15
C THR A 252 -9.97 9.43 8.90
N SER A 253 -10.35 9.72 7.66
CA SER A 253 -11.16 10.90 7.34
C SER A 253 -12.64 10.55 7.42
N ARG A 254 -13.45 11.45 7.99
CA ARG A 254 -14.91 11.28 8.09
C ARG A 254 -15.55 11.06 6.71
N TYR A 255 -15.10 11.84 5.73
CA TYR A 255 -15.62 11.79 4.36
C TYR A 255 -14.85 10.82 3.45
N GLY A 256 -13.91 10.05 4.00
CA GLY A 256 -13.04 9.17 3.25
C GLY A 256 -11.99 9.90 2.41
N MET A 257 -11.47 9.20 1.38
CA MET A 257 -10.45 9.74 0.47
C MET A 257 -11.10 10.58 -0.63
N ASP A 258 -10.68 11.84 -0.75
CA ASP A 258 -11.05 12.75 -1.83
C ASP A 258 -9.97 12.75 -2.94
N LEU A 259 -10.39 12.34 -4.13
CA LEU A 259 -9.56 12.20 -5.34
C LEU A 259 -9.89 13.23 -6.42
N SER A 260 -10.74 14.22 -6.13
CA SER A 260 -11.21 15.20 -7.12
C SER A 260 -10.09 16.03 -7.76
N GLN A 261 -8.97 16.22 -7.04
CA GLN A 261 -7.80 16.96 -7.50
C GLN A 261 -6.66 16.06 -8.01
N ASP A 262 -6.87 14.74 -8.08
CA ASP A 262 -5.84 13.81 -8.54
C ASP A 262 -5.83 13.73 -10.08
N PRO A 263 -4.74 14.12 -10.77
CA PRO A 263 -4.68 14.11 -12.23
C PRO A 263 -4.84 12.70 -12.84
N GLY A 264 -4.36 11.66 -12.15
CA GLY A 264 -4.51 10.28 -12.57
C GLY A 264 -5.96 9.83 -12.55
N THR A 265 -6.68 10.18 -11.48
CA THR A 265 -8.11 9.95 -11.32
C THR A 265 -8.91 10.63 -12.42
N GLN A 266 -8.71 11.95 -12.61
CA GLN A 266 -9.42 12.70 -13.64
C GLN A 266 -9.24 12.10 -15.04
N MET A 267 -8.00 11.70 -15.37
CA MET A 267 -7.70 11.08 -16.65
C MET A 267 -8.42 9.72 -16.82
N ARG A 268 -8.37 8.86 -15.80
CA ARG A 268 -9.04 7.55 -15.83
C ARG A 268 -10.56 7.68 -15.92
N GLU A 269 -11.14 8.60 -15.16
CA GLU A 269 -12.58 8.89 -15.21
C GLU A 269 -13.01 9.38 -16.59
N SER A 270 -12.21 10.24 -17.23
CA SER A 270 -12.48 10.71 -18.60
C SER A 270 -12.48 9.59 -19.65
N LEU A 271 -11.78 8.49 -19.37
CA LEU A 271 -11.71 7.29 -20.22
C LEU A 271 -12.64 6.16 -19.74
N GLY A 272 -13.47 6.41 -18.72
CA GLY A 272 -14.39 5.41 -18.16
C GLY A 272 -13.69 4.23 -17.48
N LEU A 273 -12.47 4.42 -16.96
CA LEU A 273 -11.71 3.41 -16.24
C LEU A 273 -12.01 3.43 -14.74
N PRO A 274 -11.88 2.28 -14.03
CA PRO A 274 -12.21 2.21 -12.62
C PRO A 274 -11.14 2.89 -11.75
N VAL A 275 -11.59 3.55 -10.67
CA VAL A 275 -10.74 4.27 -9.70
C VAL A 275 -11.07 3.85 -8.26
N MET A 276 -10.06 3.70 -7.41
CA MET A 276 -10.20 3.40 -5.98
C MET A 276 -9.41 4.32 -5.05
N THR A 277 -8.13 4.58 -5.32
CA THR A 277 -7.22 5.33 -4.42
C THR A 277 -6.37 6.39 -5.13
N GLY A 278 -6.53 6.53 -6.45
CA GLY A 278 -5.81 7.50 -7.28
C GLY A 278 -4.49 6.96 -7.82
N THR A 279 -3.56 6.51 -6.99
CA THR A 279 -2.30 5.87 -7.44
C THR A 279 -1.80 4.87 -6.42
N SER A 280 -1.07 3.84 -6.86
CA SER A 280 -0.49 2.84 -5.96
C SER A 280 0.95 3.16 -5.58
N GLY A 281 1.11 3.75 -4.39
CA GLY A 281 2.42 3.94 -3.76
C GLY A 281 3.14 2.61 -3.52
N SER A 282 2.40 1.57 -3.10
CA SER A 282 2.97 0.25 -2.83
C SER A 282 3.51 -0.41 -4.11
N ALA A 283 2.81 -0.31 -5.24
CA ALA A 283 3.33 -0.79 -6.52
C ALA A 283 4.64 -0.08 -6.90
N SER A 284 4.71 1.22 -6.64
CA SER A 284 5.93 2.00 -6.85
C SER A 284 7.09 1.56 -5.92
N ASP A 285 6.78 1.10 -4.71
CA ASP A 285 7.78 0.61 -3.75
C ASP A 285 8.33 -0.76 -4.17
N VAL A 286 7.51 -1.64 -4.75
CA VAL A 286 7.95 -2.90 -5.38
C VAL A 286 9.02 -2.61 -6.44
N ILE A 287 8.71 -1.72 -7.39
CA ILE A 287 9.61 -1.41 -8.51
C ILE A 287 10.91 -0.76 -8.04
N ARG A 288 10.82 0.17 -7.08
CA ARG A 288 12.02 0.79 -6.49
C ARG A 288 12.91 -0.22 -5.81
N SER A 289 12.33 -1.11 -5.03
CA SER A 289 13.08 -2.13 -4.33
C SER A 289 13.76 -3.09 -5.31
N TYR A 290 13.03 -3.53 -6.34
CA TYR A 290 13.60 -4.39 -7.38
C TYR A 290 14.74 -3.72 -8.16
N ASN A 291 14.60 -2.45 -8.56
CA ASN A 291 15.67 -1.70 -9.23
C ASN A 291 16.90 -1.53 -8.32
N PHE A 292 16.70 -1.17 -7.05
CA PHE A 292 17.80 -1.12 -6.08
C PHE A 292 18.53 -2.46 -6.02
N THR A 293 17.79 -3.56 -5.94
CA THR A 293 18.37 -4.90 -5.77
C THR A 293 19.17 -5.28 -7.00
N THR A 294 18.61 -5.03 -8.17
CA THR A 294 19.25 -5.25 -9.46
C THR A 294 20.53 -4.42 -9.61
N ASP A 295 20.48 -3.13 -9.25
CA ASP A 295 21.65 -2.23 -9.29
C ASP A 295 22.75 -2.67 -8.32
N ALA A 296 22.39 -3.09 -7.11
CA ALA A 296 23.34 -3.54 -6.10
C ALA A 296 24.02 -4.84 -6.52
N LEU A 297 23.25 -5.81 -7.02
CA LEU A 297 23.78 -7.10 -7.47
C LEU A 297 24.63 -6.95 -8.73
N SER A 298 24.24 -6.10 -9.69
CA SER A 298 25.04 -5.83 -10.89
C SER A 298 26.41 -5.24 -10.57
N LYS A 299 26.53 -4.49 -9.45
CA LYS A 299 27.82 -3.97 -8.97
C LYS A 299 28.66 -5.04 -8.26
N MET A 300 28.01 -5.96 -7.55
CA MET A 300 28.67 -7.06 -6.85
C MET A 300 29.11 -8.20 -7.78
N MET A 301 28.36 -8.41 -8.87
CA MET A 301 28.51 -9.52 -9.82
C MET A 301 28.45 -8.98 -11.26
N PRO A 302 29.46 -8.20 -11.71
CA PRO A 302 29.44 -7.55 -13.02
C PRO A 302 29.43 -8.51 -14.21
N GLU A 303 29.78 -9.78 -14.00
CA GLU A 303 29.73 -10.85 -14.98
C GLU A 303 28.32 -11.42 -15.22
N VAL A 304 27.36 -11.12 -14.34
CA VAL A 304 25.98 -11.58 -14.45
C VAL A 304 25.10 -10.48 -15.03
N GLU A 305 24.41 -10.78 -16.12
CA GLU A 305 23.41 -9.88 -16.69
C GLU A 305 22.11 -9.96 -15.89
N PHE A 306 21.83 -8.91 -15.12
CA PHE A 306 20.54 -8.76 -14.46
C PHE A 306 19.55 -8.01 -15.37
N LYS A 307 18.36 -8.57 -15.54
CA LYS A 307 17.34 -7.97 -16.40
C LYS A 307 16.73 -6.73 -15.76
N SER A 308 16.55 -5.69 -16.55
CA SER A 308 15.92 -4.45 -16.06
C SER A 308 14.43 -4.64 -15.78
N ALA A 309 13.87 -3.86 -14.86
CA ALA A 309 12.43 -3.82 -14.62
C ALA A 309 11.63 -3.42 -15.87
N LYS A 310 12.21 -2.60 -16.77
CA LYS A 310 11.55 -2.20 -18.02
C LYS A 310 11.32 -3.38 -18.95
N THR A 311 12.25 -4.34 -18.97
CA THR A 311 12.14 -5.56 -19.78
C THR A 311 10.98 -6.45 -19.34
N HIS A 312 10.59 -6.36 -18.06
CA HIS A 312 9.52 -7.16 -17.44
C HIS A 312 8.29 -6.33 -17.04
N ARG A 313 8.10 -5.16 -17.65
CA ARG A 313 7.06 -4.20 -17.27
C ARG A 313 5.67 -4.83 -17.11
N ASP A 314 5.17 -5.50 -18.14
CA ASP A 314 3.81 -6.05 -18.12
C ASP A 314 3.65 -7.15 -17.06
N VAL A 315 4.69 -7.97 -16.87
CA VAL A 315 4.72 -8.99 -15.82
C VAL A 315 4.71 -8.33 -14.44
N LEU A 316 5.45 -7.23 -14.26
CA LEU A 316 5.47 -6.47 -13.01
C LEU A 316 4.13 -5.79 -12.70
N HIS A 317 3.41 -5.31 -13.73
CA HIS A 317 2.03 -4.82 -13.57
C HIS A 317 1.14 -5.91 -13.00
N ASP A 318 1.15 -7.07 -13.64
CA ASP A 318 0.31 -8.20 -13.32
C ASP A 318 0.63 -8.77 -11.92
N LEU A 319 1.92 -8.96 -11.60
CA LEU A 319 2.36 -9.43 -10.29
C LEU A 319 1.99 -8.45 -9.17
N ALA A 320 2.24 -7.15 -9.35
CA ALA A 320 1.89 -6.13 -8.36
C ALA A 320 0.37 -6.04 -8.18
N PHE A 321 -0.41 -6.18 -9.27
CA PHE A 321 -1.86 -6.18 -9.19
C PHE A 321 -2.40 -7.41 -8.48
N ASN A 322 -1.88 -8.59 -8.80
CA ASN A 322 -2.24 -9.84 -8.12
C ASN A 322 -1.97 -9.76 -6.62
N TRP A 323 -0.80 -9.26 -6.22
CA TRP A 323 -0.48 -9.03 -4.82
C TRP A 323 -1.50 -8.09 -4.17
N MET A 324 -1.67 -6.87 -4.69
CA MET A 324 -2.54 -5.84 -4.08
C MET A 324 -4.04 -6.20 -4.03
N ARG A 325 -4.53 -7.06 -4.93
CA ARG A 325 -5.96 -7.41 -5.02
C ARG A 325 -6.34 -8.75 -4.43
N ARG A 326 -5.46 -9.76 -4.50
CA ARG A 326 -5.77 -11.14 -4.08
C ARG A 326 -4.96 -11.60 -2.88
N GLY A 327 -3.95 -10.86 -2.44
CA GLY A 327 -3.44 -11.02 -1.09
C GLY A 327 -4.57 -10.77 -0.10
N VAL A 328 -4.61 -11.52 1.02
CA VAL A 328 -5.52 -11.18 2.12
C VAL A 328 -5.27 -9.70 2.43
N PRO A 329 -6.27 -8.81 2.30
CA PRO A 329 -6.08 -7.42 2.64
C PRO A 329 -5.57 -7.41 4.07
N MET A 330 -4.44 -6.73 4.29
CA MET A 330 -3.72 -6.82 5.57
C MET A 330 -4.73 -6.76 6.71
N GLU A 331 -4.69 -7.71 7.65
CA GLU A 331 -5.74 -7.83 8.67
C GLU A 331 -5.97 -6.49 9.40
N ASN A 332 -4.90 -5.71 9.55
CA ASN A 332 -4.91 -4.32 9.99
C ASN A 332 -5.80 -3.40 9.14
N VAL A 333 -5.72 -3.42 7.81
CA VAL A 333 -6.58 -2.61 6.91
C VAL A 333 -8.04 -3.02 7.06
N ARG A 334 -8.35 -4.32 7.11
CA ARG A 334 -9.72 -4.80 7.33
C ARG A 334 -10.26 -4.39 8.69
N THR A 335 -9.43 -4.47 9.73
CA THR A 335 -9.76 -4.02 11.08
C THR A 335 -9.97 -2.51 11.11
N LEU A 336 -9.12 -1.72 10.47
CA LEU A 336 -9.26 -0.27 10.37
C LEU A 336 -10.55 0.13 9.64
N ILE A 337 -10.89 -0.53 8.54
CA ILE A 337 -12.15 -0.28 7.82
C ILE A 337 -13.34 -0.67 8.71
N SER A 338 -13.32 -1.85 9.31
CA SER A 338 -14.41 -2.32 10.17
C SER A 338 -14.62 -1.40 11.38
N LYS A 339 -13.51 -0.96 11.99
CA LYS A 339 -13.49 0.02 13.07
C LYS A 339 -14.10 1.34 12.60
N HIS A 340 -13.60 1.90 11.50
CA HIS A 340 -14.10 3.15 10.93
C HIS A 340 -15.61 3.08 10.62
N GLN A 341 -16.08 1.99 10.02
CA GLN A 341 -17.51 1.75 9.76
C GLN A 341 -18.33 1.68 11.04
N SER A 342 -17.82 1.01 12.08
CA SER A 342 -18.51 0.86 13.37
C SER A 342 -18.59 2.18 14.15
N GLU A 343 -17.50 2.95 14.20
CA GLU A 343 -17.42 4.23 14.90
C GLU A 343 -18.32 5.29 14.26
N ASN A 344 -18.47 5.26 12.94
CA ASN A 344 -19.30 6.23 12.20
C ASN A 344 -20.72 5.70 11.87
N GLN A 345 -21.10 4.53 12.40
CA GLN A 345 -22.45 3.96 12.28
C GLN A 345 -23.06 3.94 10.86
N PHE A 346 -22.26 3.61 9.84
CA PHE A 346 -22.72 3.67 8.44
C PHE A 346 -23.89 2.74 8.12
N GLN A 347 -24.73 3.15 7.17
CA GLN A 347 -25.87 2.36 6.69
C GLN A 347 -25.40 1.25 5.75
N LYS A 348 -25.83 0.01 6.03
CA LYS A 348 -25.59 -1.15 5.15
C LYS A 348 -26.79 -1.33 4.22
N MET A 349 -26.53 -1.46 2.91
CA MET A 349 -27.59 -1.72 1.93
C MET A 349 -28.08 -3.17 1.92
N THR A 350 -27.24 -4.13 2.34
CA THR A 350 -27.52 -5.56 2.30
C THR A 350 -26.91 -6.28 3.51
N THR A 351 -27.29 -7.55 3.74
CA THR A 351 -26.61 -8.44 4.70
C THR A 351 -25.12 -8.51 4.34
N PRO A 352 -24.22 -8.13 5.25
CA PRO A 352 -22.87 -7.74 4.87
C PRO A 352 -22.09 -8.90 4.26
N LEU A 353 -21.54 -8.70 3.07
CA LEU A 353 -20.30 -9.38 2.69
C LEU A 353 -19.20 -8.86 3.63
N PRO A 354 -18.43 -9.72 4.32
CA PRO A 354 -17.29 -9.27 5.13
C PRO A 354 -16.29 -8.56 4.21
N THR A 355 -16.25 -7.23 4.31
CA THR A 355 -15.34 -6.27 3.65
C THR A 355 -14.55 -6.88 2.48
N ALA A 356 -15.15 -6.86 1.29
CA ALA A 356 -14.43 -7.14 0.06
C ALA A 356 -13.46 -5.97 -0.20
N THR A 357 -12.29 -6.00 0.43
CA THR A 357 -11.31 -4.92 0.36
C THR A 357 -10.58 -4.97 -0.97
N GLN A 358 -11.20 -4.37 -1.97
CA GLN A 358 -10.52 -3.98 -3.19
C GLN A 358 -9.74 -2.70 -2.86
N THR A 359 -8.41 -2.76 -2.89
CA THR A 359 -7.59 -1.60 -2.47
C THR A 359 -7.20 -0.70 -3.64
N HIS A 360 -7.04 -1.27 -4.84
CA HIS A 360 -6.56 -0.58 -6.04
C HIS A 360 -7.16 -1.22 -7.29
N THR A 361 -7.30 -0.44 -8.35
CA THR A 361 -7.67 -0.92 -9.69
C THR A 361 -6.43 -1.20 -10.53
N TYR A 362 -6.56 -2.02 -11.57
CA TYR A 362 -5.45 -2.35 -12.47
C TYR A 362 -4.80 -1.09 -13.06
N PRO A 363 -5.56 -0.09 -13.55
CA PRO A 363 -4.97 1.17 -14.03
C PRO A 363 -4.18 1.95 -12.98
N GLU A 364 -4.51 1.85 -11.69
CA GLU A 364 -3.77 2.50 -10.61
C GLU A 364 -2.44 1.81 -10.33
N ILE A 365 -2.40 0.48 -10.47
CA ILE A 365 -1.17 -0.30 -10.36
C ILE A 365 -0.26 -0.03 -11.56
N VAL A 366 -0.79 -0.08 -12.78
CA VAL A 366 -0.04 0.20 -14.01
C VAL A 366 0.60 1.59 -13.94
N ALA A 367 -0.14 2.60 -13.49
CA ALA A 367 0.40 3.94 -13.25
C ALA A 367 1.52 3.96 -12.19
N GLY A 368 1.33 3.26 -11.06
CA GLY A 368 2.37 3.17 -10.03
C GLY A 368 3.68 2.58 -10.54
N VAL A 369 3.59 1.53 -11.37
CA VAL A 369 4.78 0.91 -11.99
C VAL A 369 5.39 1.80 -13.06
N ASP A 370 4.60 2.24 -14.04
CA ASP A 370 5.11 2.98 -15.20
C ASP A 370 5.73 4.32 -14.82
N LEU A 371 5.07 5.08 -13.95
CA LEU A 371 5.61 6.37 -13.50
C LEU A 371 6.88 6.20 -12.67
N THR A 372 7.06 5.06 -12.00
CA THR A 372 8.32 4.74 -11.33
C THR A 372 9.42 4.38 -12.35
N LEU A 373 9.08 3.72 -13.46
CA LEU A 373 10.06 3.33 -14.48
C LEU A 373 10.46 4.47 -15.42
N ASP A 374 9.52 5.35 -15.75
CA ASP A 374 9.70 6.35 -16.82
C ASP A 374 9.66 7.80 -16.31
N GLY A 375 9.30 8.01 -15.03
CA GLY A 375 9.13 9.32 -14.42
C GLY A 375 7.69 9.80 -14.41
N ASN A 376 7.41 10.84 -13.61
CA ASN A 376 6.05 11.26 -13.25
C ASN A 376 5.45 12.38 -14.12
N THR A 377 5.73 12.39 -15.42
CA THR A 377 5.18 13.41 -16.34
C THR A 377 3.72 13.13 -16.69
N THR A 378 2.97 14.15 -17.10
CA THR A 378 1.60 14.00 -17.63
C THR A 378 1.56 13.08 -18.86
N GLU A 379 2.61 13.11 -19.68
CA GLU A 379 2.70 12.26 -20.87
C GLU A 379 2.89 10.78 -20.52
N ASN A 380 3.72 10.49 -19.52
CA ASN A 380 3.89 9.13 -19.02
C ASN A 380 2.60 8.62 -18.36
N LEU A 381 1.88 9.48 -17.62
CA LEU A 381 0.58 9.13 -17.04
C LEU A 381 -0.45 8.80 -18.14
N ARG A 382 -0.49 9.59 -19.21
CA ARG A 382 -1.34 9.33 -20.37
C ARG A 382 -1.00 8.01 -21.02
N SER A 383 0.27 7.77 -21.31
CA SER A 383 0.76 6.53 -21.92
C SER A 383 0.44 5.31 -21.06
N SER A 384 0.66 5.42 -19.75
CA SER A 384 0.34 4.37 -18.78
C SER A 384 -1.15 4.06 -18.70
N THR A 385 -1.99 5.10 -18.69
CA THR A 385 -3.45 4.95 -18.64
C THR A 385 -4.00 4.28 -19.89
N HIS A 386 -3.50 4.64 -21.07
CA HIS A 386 -3.89 3.98 -22.32
C HIS A 386 -3.41 2.52 -22.37
N ARG A 387 -2.19 2.23 -21.91
CA ARG A 387 -1.70 0.86 -21.79
C ARG A 387 -2.59 0.00 -20.90
N ALA A 388 -3.00 0.52 -19.74
CA ALA A 388 -3.92 -0.18 -18.85
C ALA A 388 -5.27 -0.44 -19.53
N MET A 389 -5.82 0.56 -20.23
CA MET A 389 -7.07 0.41 -20.98
C MET A 389 -6.95 -0.68 -22.06
N ASP A 390 -5.90 -0.64 -22.87
CA ASP A 390 -5.69 -1.59 -23.96
C ASP A 390 -5.55 -3.02 -23.44
N LYS A 391 -4.81 -3.20 -22.35
CA LYS A 391 -4.70 -4.49 -21.66
C LYS A 391 -6.05 -4.97 -21.13
N MET A 392 -6.83 -4.11 -20.48
CA MET A 392 -8.14 -4.51 -19.98
C MET A 392 -9.11 -4.86 -21.12
N LYS A 393 -9.07 -4.16 -22.26
CA LYS A 393 -9.89 -4.50 -23.45
C LYS A 393 -9.60 -5.88 -24.01
N GLN A 394 -8.35 -6.35 -23.92
CA GLN A 394 -7.97 -7.71 -24.33
C GLN A 394 -8.59 -8.81 -23.45
N HIS A 395 -9.13 -8.44 -22.28
CA HIS A 395 -9.67 -9.35 -21.28
C HIS A 395 -11.15 -9.11 -20.96
N GLN A 396 -11.84 -8.27 -21.74
CA GLN A 396 -13.27 -7.99 -21.61
C GLN A 396 -14.17 -9.11 -22.12
#